data_AF-A0A1I5A896-F1
#
_entry.id   AF-A0A1I5A896-F1
#
_cell.length_a   1.000
_cell.length_b   1.000
_cell.length_c   1.000
_cell.angle_alpha   90.00
_cell.angle_beta   90.00
_cell.angle_gamma   90.00
#
_symmetry.space_group_name_H-M   'P 1'
#
loop_
_entity.id
_entity.type
_entity.pdbx_description
1 polymer ?
#
loop_
_entity_poly.entity_id
_entity_poly.type
_entity_poly.pdbx_seq_one_letter_code
_entity_poly.pdbx_strand_id
1 'polypeptide(L)'
;MNKKAKKWLLILSIILVSTFLFFKINQRIKIIELTSINVETENEIDVEKVKIYQGYYTINRENDAEIFNDKSAKIVFDGKSNGKAKTEYGENDFLLIYDNKYYFQFRQFCTNDNDFYKYNLKLLKKRNKLYLKAEISSGMKFEKPLNLISEAEKLRCNGKIDDEKGLYNGIELK
;
A
#
# COMPACT_ATOMS: atom_id res chain seq x y z
N MET A 1 -36.67 -4.61 -31.48
CA MET A 1 -35.19 -4.71 -31.43
C MET A 1 -34.68 -5.59 -32.56
N ASN A 2 -33.83 -5.07 -33.46
CA ASN A 2 -33.29 -5.79 -34.64
C ASN A 2 -32.45 -7.03 -34.22
N LYS A 3 -32.45 -8.11 -35.02
CA LYS A 3 -31.62 -9.32 -34.83
C LYS A 3 -30.15 -9.00 -34.51
N LYS A 4 -29.57 -7.97 -35.14
CA LYS A 4 -28.19 -7.50 -34.86
C LYS A 4 -28.04 -7.02 -33.41
N ALA A 5 -28.99 -6.21 -32.93
CA ALA A 5 -28.99 -5.71 -31.55
C ALA A 5 -29.22 -6.85 -30.53
N LYS A 6 -30.07 -7.84 -30.83
CA LYS A 6 -30.24 -9.04 -29.99
C LYS A 6 -28.95 -9.85 -29.86
N LYS A 7 -28.22 -10.05 -30.96
CA LYS A 7 -26.91 -10.75 -30.96
C LYS A 7 -25.88 -10.00 -30.12
N TRP A 8 -25.79 -8.68 -30.27
CA TRP A 8 -24.89 -7.86 -29.45
C TRP A 8 -25.23 -7.88 -27.97
N LEU A 9 -26.52 -7.81 -27.63
CA LEU A 9 -26.98 -7.85 -26.25
C LEU A 9 -26.67 -9.21 -25.59
N LEU A 10 -26.82 -10.30 -26.34
CA LEU A 10 -26.40 -11.64 -25.88
C LEU A 10 -24.89 -11.71 -25.63
N ILE A 11 -24.08 -11.21 -26.56
CA ILE A 11 -22.60 -11.20 -26.41
C ILE A 11 -22.20 -10.38 -25.18
N LEU A 12 -22.76 -9.18 -25.01
CA LEU A 12 -22.50 -8.33 -23.85
C LEU A 12 -22.92 -9.00 -22.55
N SER A 13 -24.07 -9.68 -22.53
CA SER A 13 -24.53 -10.45 -21.37
C SER A 13 -23.55 -11.56 -21.00
N ILE A 14 -23.08 -12.34 -21.98
CA ILE A 14 -22.10 -13.42 -21.75
C ILE A 14 -20.78 -12.86 -21.21
N ILE A 15 -20.28 -11.76 -21.78
CA ILE A 15 -19.05 -11.10 -21.32
C ILE A 15 -19.21 -10.65 -19.86
N LEU A 16 -20.33 -10.02 -19.53
CA LEU A 16 -20.61 -9.49 -18.19
C LEU A 16 -20.70 -10.62 -17.15
N VAL A 17 -21.41 -11.71 -17.47
CA VAL A 17 -21.50 -12.90 -16.60
C VAL A 17 -20.14 -13.56 -16.43
N SER A 18 -19.37 -13.73 -17.50
CA SER A 18 -18.03 -14.34 -17.45
C SER A 18 -17.06 -13.51 -16.61
N THR A 19 -17.13 -12.19 -16.73
CA THR A 19 -16.31 -11.24 -15.95
C THR A 19 -16.67 -11.32 -14.47
N PHE A 20 -17.97 -11.32 -14.14
CA PHE A 20 -18.42 -11.46 -12.76
C PHE A 20 -17.98 -12.80 -12.15
N LEU A 21 -18.15 -13.91 -12.88
CA LEU A 21 -17.71 -15.23 -12.45
C LEU A 21 -16.20 -15.27 -12.22
N PHE A 22 -15.40 -14.67 -13.12
CA PHE A 22 -13.96 -14.56 -12.94
C PHE A 22 -13.58 -13.91 -11.60
N PHE A 23 -14.18 -12.76 -11.26
CA PHE A 23 -13.91 -12.11 -9.97
C PHE A 23 -14.33 -12.97 -8.77
N LYS A 24 -15.47 -13.67 -8.85
CA LYS A 24 -15.93 -14.57 -7.79
C LYS A 24 -15.03 -15.79 -7.61
N ILE A 25 -14.51 -16.34 -8.71
CA ILE A 25 -13.55 -17.43 -8.65
C ILE A 25 -12.22 -16.92 -8.06
N ASN A 26 -11.72 -15.76 -8.51
CA ASN A 26 -10.47 -15.19 -8.01
C ASN A 26 -10.50 -14.90 -6.49
N GLN A 27 -11.69 -14.58 -5.94
CA GLN A 27 -11.91 -14.42 -4.49
C GLN A 27 -11.86 -15.74 -3.70
N ARG A 28 -12.03 -16.90 -4.35
CA ARG A 28 -11.99 -18.23 -3.70
C ARG A 28 -10.69 -18.97 -3.94
N ILE A 29 -10.14 -18.80 -5.13
CA ILE A 29 -8.91 -19.41 -5.60
C ILE A 29 -8.17 -18.28 -6.31
N LYS A 30 -7.14 -17.69 -5.69
CA LYS A 30 -6.36 -16.61 -6.31
C LYS A 30 -5.71 -17.10 -7.60
N ILE A 31 -6.26 -16.67 -8.73
CA ILE A 31 -5.72 -16.92 -10.07
C ILE A 31 -4.74 -15.79 -10.43
N ILE A 32 -5.13 -14.54 -10.14
CA ILE A 32 -4.37 -13.34 -10.47
C ILE A 32 -4.32 -12.42 -9.24
N GLU A 33 -3.16 -11.82 -9.01
CA GLU A 33 -2.99 -10.73 -8.05
C GLU A 33 -3.57 -9.44 -8.63
N LEU A 34 -4.57 -8.90 -7.95
CA LEU A 34 -5.30 -7.70 -8.34
C LEU A 34 -5.01 -6.52 -7.41
N THR A 35 -4.23 -6.73 -6.36
CA THR A 35 -3.76 -5.68 -5.48
C THR A 35 -2.82 -4.73 -6.23
N SER A 36 -3.12 -3.45 -6.14
CA SER A 36 -2.44 -2.40 -6.89
C SER A 36 -2.08 -1.22 -6.01
N ILE A 37 -0.92 -0.62 -6.28
CA ILE A 37 -0.45 0.60 -5.65
C ILE A 37 -0.44 1.71 -6.70
N ASN A 38 -1.25 2.74 -6.48
CA ASN A 38 -1.24 3.96 -7.26
C ASN A 38 -0.56 5.05 -6.43
N VAL A 39 0.42 5.74 -7.01
CA VAL A 39 1.14 6.83 -6.34
C VAL A 39 0.94 8.11 -7.12
N GLU A 40 0.49 9.14 -6.43
CA GLU A 40 0.36 10.50 -6.93
C GLU A 40 1.28 11.43 -6.13
N THR A 41 1.76 12.48 -6.77
CA THR A 41 2.56 13.52 -6.12
C THR A 41 1.99 14.91 -6.40
N GLU A 42 2.19 15.84 -5.47
CA GLU A 42 1.83 17.25 -5.60
C GLU A 42 2.99 18.16 -5.19
N ASN A 43 2.92 19.44 -5.55
CA ASN A 43 3.83 20.49 -5.06
C ASN A 43 5.31 20.18 -5.35
N GLU A 44 5.62 19.90 -6.62
CA GLU A 44 6.99 19.68 -7.14
C GLU A 44 7.69 18.43 -6.57
N ILE A 45 6.93 17.50 -5.99
CA ILE A 45 7.45 16.19 -5.58
C ILE A 45 7.56 15.30 -6.82
N ASP A 46 8.77 14.78 -7.05
CA ASP A 46 9.06 13.88 -8.15
C ASP A 46 8.65 12.44 -7.81
N VAL A 47 7.70 11.89 -8.57
CA VAL A 47 7.22 10.52 -8.37
C VAL A 47 8.30 9.47 -8.64
N GLU A 48 9.26 9.75 -9.52
CA GLU A 48 10.36 8.83 -9.85
C GLU A 48 11.30 8.57 -8.66
N LYS A 49 11.25 9.45 -7.65
CA LYS A 49 12.01 9.33 -6.41
C LYS A 49 11.28 8.55 -5.31
N VAL A 50 10.04 8.14 -5.55
CA VAL A 50 9.25 7.36 -4.61
C VAL A 50 9.51 5.87 -4.84
N LYS A 51 9.87 5.17 -3.77
CA LYS A 51 9.95 3.71 -3.74
C LYS A 51 9.05 3.17 -2.64
N ILE A 52 8.34 2.10 -2.93
CA ILE A 52 7.54 1.40 -1.92
C ILE A 52 8.00 -0.04 -1.87
N TYR A 53 8.30 -0.49 -0.67
CA TYR A 53 8.68 -1.86 -0.37
C TYR A 53 7.54 -2.54 0.37
N GLN A 54 7.28 -3.79 0.03
CA GLN A 54 6.45 -4.70 0.81
C GLN A 54 7.37 -5.72 1.49
N GLY A 55 7.27 -5.84 2.82
CA GLY A 55 8.13 -6.71 3.61
C GLY A 55 7.43 -7.24 4.85
N TYR A 56 8.19 -7.92 5.71
CA TYR A 56 7.72 -8.34 7.03
C TYR A 56 8.55 -7.62 8.10
N TYR A 57 8.00 -6.53 8.64
CA TYR A 57 8.72 -5.74 9.63
C TYR A 57 8.30 -6.15 11.04
N THR A 58 9.22 -6.78 11.77
CA THR A 58 8.96 -7.22 13.14
C THR A 58 8.63 -6.06 14.07
N ILE A 59 7.62 -6.25 14.93
CA ILE A 59 7.26 -5.31 16.00
C ILE A 59 8.25 -5.32 17.17
N ASN A 60 9.12 -6.34 17.22
CA ASN A 60 10.14 -6.53 18.24
C ASN A 60 11.47 -5.83 17.93
N ARG A 61 11.54 -5.04 16.83
CA ARG A 61 12.69 -4.19 16.54
C ARG A 61 12.88 -3.16 17.66
N GLU A 62 14.13 -2.81 17.92
CA GLU A 62 14.50 -1.77 18.88
C GLU A 62 14.07 -0.40 18.33
N ASN A 63 14.30 -0.18 17.04
CA ASN A 63 14.01 1.07 16.36
C ASN A 63 13.71 0.86 14.87
N ASP A 64 13.28 1.92 14.20
CA ASP A 64 12.90 1.89 12.79
C ASP A 64 14.11 1.78 11.84
N ALA A 65 15.35 2.00 12.30
CA ALA A 65 16.52 1.87 11.42
C ALA A 65 16.71 0.42 10.94
N GLU A 66 16.24 -0.56 11.72
CA GLU A 66 16.30 -1.98 11.36
C GLU A 66 15.53 -2.31 10.07
N ILE A 67 14.45 -1.57 9.75
CA ILE A 67 13.60 -1.86 8.58
C ILE A 67 14.34 -1.68 7.25
N PHE A 68 15.37 -0.82 7.22
CA PHE A 68 16.15 -0.54 6.02
C PHE A 68 17.16 -1.65 5.68
N ASN A 69 17.39 -2.58 6.63
CA ASN A 69 18.29 -3.71 6.46
C ASN A 69 17.56 -5.02 6.11
N ASP A 70 16.22 -4.99 6.00
CA ASP A 70 15.42 -6.16 5.66
C ASP A 70 15.62 -6.58 4.20
N LYS A 71 16.35 -7.68 4.00
CA LYS A 71 16.62 -8.27 2.67
C LYS A 71 15.42 -9.00 2.08
N SER A 72 14.37 -9.26 2.87
CA SER A 72 13.15 -9.92 2.40
C SER A 72 12.16 -8.94 1.73
N ALA A 73 12.33 -7.64 1.99
CA ALA A 73 11.48 -6.59 1.45
C ALA A 73 11.61 -6.51 -0.09
N LYS A 74 10.45 -6.51 -0.77
CA LYS A 74 10.35 -6.44 -2.24
C LYS A 74 9.89 -5.07 -2.67
N ILE A 75 10.52 -4.48 -3.67
CA ILE A 75 10.04 -3.26 -4.30
C ILE A 75 8.73 -3.59 -5.03
N VAL A 76 7.65 -2.94 -4.60
CA VAL A 76 6.31 -3.05 -5.20
C VAL A 76 5.93 -1.81 -6.01
N PHE A 77 6.71 -0.73 -5.89
CA PHE A 77 6.61 0.49 -6.70
C PHE A 77 7.97 1.20 -6.76
N ASP A 78 8.38 1.67 -7.93
CA ASP A 78 9.69 2.29 -8.20
C ASP A 78 9.63 3.66 -8.89
N GLY A 79 8.44 4.28 -8.93
CA GLY A 79 8.26 5.62 -9.50
C GLY A 79 7.87 5.67 -10.97
N LYS A 80 7.94 4.55 -11.72
CA LYS A 80 7.76 4.55 -13.18
C LYS A 80 6.38 4.10 -13.66
N SER A 81 5.69 3.28 -12.87
CA SER A 81 4.41 2.68 -13.26
C SER A 81 3.58 2.29 -12.04
N ASN A 82 2.30 1.99 -12.24
CA ASN A 82 1.44 1.46 -11.18
C ASN A 82 2.08 0.23 -10.52
N GLY A 83 2.19 0.28 -9.20
CA GLY A 83 2.77 -0.77 -8.41
C GLY A 83 1.85 -1.97 -8.29
N LYS A 84 2.44 -3.14 -8.08
CA LYS A 84 1.72 -4.38 -7.77
C LYS A 84 2.29 -4.94 -6.48
N ALA A 85 1.40 -5.21 -5.53
CA ALA A 85 1.74 -5.83 -4.27
C ALA A 85 0.97 -7.13 -4.12
N LYS A 86 1.48 -8.05 -3.31
CA LYS A 86 0.80 -9.29 -2.99
C LYS A 86 -0.14 -9.05 -1.81
N THR A 87 -1.34 -9.62 -1.82
CA THR A 87 -2.11 -9.74 -0.57
C THR A 87 -1.71 -11.03 0.12
N GLU A 88 -1.27 -10.94 1.37
CA GLU A 88 -1.01 -12.09 2.25
C GLU A 88 -1.99 -12.12 3.42
N TYR A 89 -2.32 -13.31 3.92
CA TYR A 89 -3.12 -13.43 5.15
C TYR A 89 -2.29 -12.96 6.35
N GLY A 90 -2.86 -12.12 7.20
CA GLY A 90 -2.18 -11.51 8.33
C GLY A 90 -1.62 -10.13 8.00
N GLU A 91 -0.33 -9.93 8.28
CA GLU A 91 0.34 -8.63 8.26
C GLU A 91 0.91 -8.33 6.88
N ASN A 92 0.49 -7.22 6.29
CA ASN A 92 1.05 -6.70 5.04
C ASN A 92 1.70 -5.36 5.35
N ASP A 93 3.03 -5.36 5.44
CA ASP A 93 3.78 -4.16 5.78
C ASP A 93 4.32 -3.47 4.57
N PHE A 94 4.21 -2.14 4.60
CA PHE A 94 4.70 -1.28 3.55
C PHE A 94 5.65 -0.25 4.12
N LEU A 95 6.74 -0.02 3.40
CA LEU A 95 7.70 1.05 3.66
C LEU A 95 7.77 1.93 2.42
N LEU A 96 7.32 3.16 2.56
CA LEU A 96 7.48 4.19 1.55
C LEU A 96 8.77 4.96 1.83
N ILE A 97 9.61 5.13 0.81
CA ILE A 97 10.81 5.95 0.83
C ILE A 97 10.71 7.01 -0.26
N TYR A 98 11.06 8.26 0.07
CA TYR A 98 11.18 9.35 -0.89
C TYR A 98 12.59 9.95 -0.87
N ASP A 99 13.21 10.02 -2.05
CA ASP A 99 14.53 10.64 -2.28
C ASP A 99 15.63 10.11 -1.36
N ASN A 100 15.51 8.84 -0.92
CA ASN A 100 16.37 8.18 0.07
C ASN A 100 16.59 8.97 1.37
N LYS A 101 15.67 9.88 1.70
CA LYS A 101 15.80 10.80 2.83
C LYS A 101 14.62 10.73 3.79
N TYR A 102 13.44 10.49 3.24
CA TYR A 102 12.20 10.47 4.00
C TYR A 102 11.56 9.09 3.93
N TYR A 103 10.90 8.69 5.01
CA TYR A 103 10.16 7.43 5.04
C TYR A 103 8.84 7.52 5.81
N PHE A 104 7.95 6.59 5.52
CA PHE A 104 6.80 6.28 6.34
C PHE A 104 6.48 4.80 6.18
N GLN A 105 6.21 4.12 7.29
CA GLN A 105 5.75 2.73 7.26
C GLN A 105 4.30 2.61 7.72
N PHE A 106 3.58 1.63 7.19
CA PHE A 106 2.24 1.30 7.63
C PHE A 106 1.98 -0.19 7.47
N ARG A 107 1.08 -0.73 8.30
CA ARG A 107 0.64 -2.13 8.28
C ARG A 107 -0.83 -2.21 7.95
N GLN A 108 -1.18 -3.07 6.99
CA GLN A 108 -2.54 -3.51 6.77
C GLN A 108 -2.70 -4.96 7.26
N PHE A 109 -3.74 -5.21 8.06
CA PHE A 109 -4.15 -6.57 8.37
C PHE A 109 -5.17 -7.07 7.33
N CYS A 110 -4.90 -8.25 6.78
CA CYS A 110 -5.76 -8.91 5.79
C CYS A 110 -6.23 -10.25 6.34
N THR A 111 -7.54 -10.52 6.25
CA THR A 111 -8.15 -11.75 6.77
C THR A 111 -8.36 -12.82 5.70
N ASN A 112 -8.04 -12.50 4.45
CA ASN A 112 -8.14 -13.41 3.32
C ASN A 112 -7.04 -13.04 2.32
N ASP A 113 -6.17 -13.99 1.99
CA ASP A 113 -5.13 -13.77 1.01
C ASP A 113 -5.69 -13.59 -0.41
N ASN A 114 -6.87 -14.14 -0.72
CA ASN A 114 -7.55 -13.95 -2.01
C ASN A 114 -8.19 -12.56 -2.19
N ASP A 115 -8.22 -11.73 -1.15
CA ASP A 115 -8.70 -10.35 -1.27
C ASP A 115 -7.72 -9.51 -2.10
N PHE A 116 -8.23 -8.40 -2.62
CA PHE A 116 -7.42 -7.42 -3.33
C PHE A 116 -7.71 -6.02 -2.81
N TYR A 117 -6.66 -5.20 -2.77
CA TYR A 117 -6.73 -3.84 -2.28
C TYR A 117 -6.16 -2.86 -3.30
N LYS A 118 -6.78 -1.69 -3.39
CA LYS A 118 -6.24 -0.56 -4.13
C LYS A 118 -5.68 0.42 -3.12
N TYR A 119 -4.36 0.57 -3.11
CA TYR A 119 -3.66 1.56 -2.30
C TYR A 119 -3.49 2.82 -3.14
N ASN A 120 -4.24 3.87 -2.85
CA ASN A 120 -4.06 5.17 -3.47
C ASN A 120 -3.24 6.04 -2.52
N LEU A 121 -1.98 6.24 -2.84
CA LEU A 121 -1.00 6.92 -2.01
C LEU A 121 -0.66 8.24 -2.66
N LYS A 122 -0.70 9.32 -1.88
CA LYS A 122 -0.44 10.66 -2.36
C LYS A 122 0.60 11.35 -1.50
N LEU A 123 1.72 11.71 -2.10
CA LEU A 123 2.74 12.52 -1.46
C LEU A 123 2.46 13.99 -1.71
N LEU A 124 2.49 14.78 -0.65
CA LEU A 124 2.21 16.20 -0.72
C LEU A 124 3.08 16.98 0.25
N LYS A 125 3.40 18.23 -0.11
CA LYS A 125 4.19 19.14 0.72
C LYS A 125 3.27 20.19 1.34
N LYS A 126 3.28 20.29 2.68
CA LYS A 126 2.54 21.29 3.47
C LYS A 126 3.50 21.97 4.44
N ARG A 127 3.61 23.30 4.40
CA ARG A 127 4.42 24.09 5.36
C ARG A 127 5.85 23.52 5.56
N ASN A 128 6.53 23.21 4.44
CA ASN A 128 7.87 22.59 4.40
C ASN A 128 8.01 21.18 5.00
N LYS A 129 6.91 20.47 5.28
CA LYS A 129 6.91 19.05 5.63
C LYS A 129 6.27 18.21 4.53
N LEU A 130 6.78 17.00 4.35
CA LEU A 130 6.21 16.01 3.45
C LEU A 130 5.20 15.17 4.21
N TYR A 131 4.08 14.88 3.56
CA TYR A 131 3.01 14.05 4.09
C TYR A 131 2.67 12.95 3.09
N LEU A 132 2.32 11.79 3.64
CA LEU A 132 1.67 10.71 2.94
C LEU A 132 0.18 10.77 3.29
N LYS A 133 -0.66 10.97 2.28
CA LYS A 133 -2.09 10.72 2.35
C LYS A 133 -2.36 9.38 1.70
N ALA A 134 -3.01 8.47 2.41
CA ALA A 134 -3.36 7.16 1.89
C ALA A 134 -4.88 6.96 1.91
N GLU A 135 -5.38 6.34 0.85
CA GLU A 135 -6.76 5.87 0.74
C GLU A 135 -6.75 4.44 0.19
N ILE A 136 -7.05 3.48 1.06
CA ILE A 136 -7.06 2.06 0.76
C ILE A 136 -8.52 1.61 0.58
N SER A 137 -8.79 0.81 -0.45
CA SER A 137 -10.15 0.36 -0.80
C SER A 137 -10.89 -0.42 0.30
N SER A 138 -10.20 -0.88 1.34
CA SER A 138 -10.80 -1.49 2.54
C SER A 138 -11.53 -0.49 3.44
N GLY A 139 -11.33 0.82 3.23
CA GLY A 139 -11.91 1.89 4.04
C GLY A 139 -10.87 2.67 4.85
N MET A 140 -9.63 2.17 4.94
CA MET A 140 -8.55 2.84 5.67
C MET A 140 -8.13 4.13 4.97
N LYS A 141 -8.15 5.25 5.70
CA LYS A 141 -7.71 6.56 5.23
C LYS A 141 -6.90 7.25 6.29
N PHE A 142 -5.74 7.77 5.91
CA PHE A 142 -4.89 8.54 6.81
C PHE A 142 -4.11 9.62 6.08
N GLU A 143 -3.65 10.62 6.83
CA GLU A 143 -2.68 11.60 6.37
C GLU A 143 -1.65 11.81 7.48
N LYS A 144 -0.38 11.49 7.21
CA LYS A 144 0.70 11.51 8.21
C LYS A 144 1.97 12.13 7.64
N PRO A 145 2.76 12.85 8.47
CA PRO A 145 4.05 13.36 8.02
C PRO A 145 5.03 12.20 7.81
N LEU A 146 5.91 12.34 6.81
CA LEU A 146 7.07 11.45 6.67
C LEU A 146 8.13 11.82 7.71
N ASN A 147 8.87 10.79 8.15
CA ASN A 147 10.02 10.93 9.04
C ASN A 147 11.31 11.04 8.24
N LEU A 148 12.36 11.58 8.85
CA LEU A 148 13.70 11.53 8.29
C LEU A 148 14.32 10.15 8.57
N ILE A 149 14.93 9.53 7.55
CA ILE A 149 15.63 8.26 7.72
C ILE A 149 16.78 8.40 8.74
N SER A 150 17.45 9.55 8.77
CA SER A 150 18.50 9.86 9.74
C SER A 150 18.02 9.89 11.21
N GLU A 151 16.71 9.94 11.44
CA GLU A 151 16.11 9.91 12.78
C GLU A 151 15.57 8.53 13.16
N ALA A 152 15.62 7.54 12.26
CA ALA A 152 14.98 6.24 12.44
C ALA A 152 15.47 5.46 13.67
N GLU A 153 16.72 5.65 14.11
CA GLU A 153 17.26 5.06 15.34
C GLU A 153 16.54 5.53 16.61
N LYS A 154 15.91 6.70 16.56
CA LYS A 154 15.16 7.32 17.68
C LYS A 154 13.65 7.09 17.56
N LEU A 155 13.22 6.37 16.53
CA LEU A 155 11.82 6.15 16.21
C LEU A 155 11.51 4.66 16.27
N ARG A 156 10.28 4.33 16.67
CA ARG A 156 9.70 3.01 16.54
C ARG A 156 8.27 3.16 16.07
N CYS A 157 7.95 2.50 14.94
CA CYS A 157 6.64 2.55 14.32
C CYS A 157 6.19 3.98 13.99
N ASN A 158 7.11 4.78 13.42
CA ASN A 158 6.96 6.21 13.12
C ASN A 158 6.84 7.15 14.33
N GLY A 159 6.80 6.64 15.57
CA GLY A 159 6.73 7.43 16.80
C GLY A 159 8.08 7.55 17.49
N LYS A 160 8.29 8.56 18.33
CA LYS A 160 9.51 8.64 19.16
C LYS A 160 9.52 7.50 20.17
N ILE A 161 10.69 6.91 20.39
CA ILE A 161 10.91 6.00 21.51
C ILE A 161 10.86 6.86 22.77
N ASP A 162 9.84 6.65 23.59
CA ASP A 162 9.69 7.28 24.91
C ASP A 162 9.70 6.14 25.93
N ASP A 163 10.61 6.18 26.90
CA ASP A 163 10.99 5.03 27.75
C ASP A 163 9.84 4.49 28.61
N GLU A 164 8.68 5.18 28.70
CA GLU A 164 7.61 4.80 29.62
C GLU A 164 6.22 4.55 29.03
N LYS A 165 5.84 4.94 27.82
CA LYS A 165 4.40 4.90 27.44
C LYS A 165 4.12 4.67 25.95
N GLY A 166 4.01 3.42 25.54
CA GLY A 166 3.15 3.05 24.41
C GLY A 166 3.61 1.87 23.57
N LEU A 167 2.71 0.91 23.39
CA LEU A 167 2.75 -0.01 22.25
C LEU A 167 2.44 0.80 20.98
N TYR A 168 3.48 1.33 20.32
CA TYR A 168 3.36 1.90 18.98
C TYR A 168 3.44 0.76 18.00
N ASN A 169 2.31 0.38 17.40
CA ASN A 169 2.29 -0.83 16.57
C ASN A 169 2.40 -0.52 15.07
N GLY A 170 2.52 0.76 14.67
CA GLY A 170 2.44 1.15 13.24
C GLY A 170 1.09 0.80 12.61
N ILE A 171 0.15 0.43 13.49
CA ILE A 171 -1.18 -0.05 13.20
C ILE A 171 -2.05 1.18 12.95
N GLU A 172 -2.43 1.39 11.71
CA GLU A 172 -3.55 2.26 11.38
C GLU A 172 -4.79 1.37 11.27
N LEU A 173 -5.32 0.92 12.42
CA LEU A 173 -6.59 0.21 12.48
C LEU A 173 -7.70 1.22 12.81
N LYS A 174 -8.49 1.56 11.79
CA LYS A 174 -9.93 1.23 11.69
C LYS A 174 -10.44 1.61 10.30
#